data_AF-A0A0B6YLY7-F1
#
_entry.id   AF-A0A0B6YLY7-F1
#
_cell.length_a   1.000
_cell.length_b   1.000
_cell.length_c   1.000
_cell.angle_alpha   90.00
_cell.angle_beta   90.00
_cell.angle_gamma   90.00
#
_symmetry.space_group_name_H-M   'P 1'
#
loop_
_entity.id
_entity.type
_entity.pdbx_description
1 polymer ?
#
loop_
_entity_poly.entity_id
_entity_poly.type
_entity_poly.pdbx_seq_one_letter_code
_entity_poly.pdbx_strand_id
1 'polypeptide(L)'
;LITDEGIRHIGSSPCAMEHLQVLELDNCPLITDAALEHLMGCQSLKRIEIYDCQLITRAGIRRLRCRLPDILVHAYFAPVTPPSSVGGGRQRYCKCCIIL
;
A
#
# COMPACT_ATOMS: atom_id res chain seq x y z
N LEU A 1 11.16 9.06 -7.11
CA LEU A 1 10.85 7.95 -6.20
C LEU A 1 9.68 8.38 -5.33
N ILE A 2 8.64 7.57 -5.22
CA ILE A 2 7.46 7.90 -4.41
C ILE A 2 7.71 7.43 -2.97
N THR A 3 7.45 8.30 -2.00
CA THR A 3 7.65 8.05 -0.57
C THR A 3 6.50 8.65 0.23
N ASP A 4 6.40 8.31 1.52
CA ASP A 4 5.41 8.86 2.45
C ASP A 4 5.39 10.39 2.45
N GLU A 5 6.57 11.01 2.27
CA GLU A 5 6.73 12.47 2.15
C GLU A 5 5.92 13.04 0.99
N GLY A 6 5.95 12.40 -0.17
CA GLY A 6 5.18 12.82 -1.34
C GLY A 6 3.68 12.69 -1.09
N ILE A 7 3.26 11.59 -0.44
CA ILE A 7 1.86 11.37 -0.06
C ILE A 7 1.40 12.39 0.99
N ARG A 8 2.28 12.81 1.91
CA ARG A 8 1.98 13.87 2.87
C ARG A 8 1.64 15.18 2.17
N HIS A 9 2.42 15.57 1.17
CA HIS A 9 2.15 16.79 0.41
C HIS A 9 0.77 16.73 -0.25
N ILE A 10 0.40 15.58 -0.83
CA ILE A 10 -0.94 15.36 -1.40
C ILE A 10 -2.01 15.46 -0.30
N GLY A 11 -1.87 14.72 0.80
CA GLY A 11 -2.84 14.70 1.90
C GLY A 11 -3.02 16.05 2.61
N SER A 12 -1.99 16.91 2.57
CA SER A 12 -2.04 18.27 3.13
C SER A 12 -2.56 19.33 2.15
N SER A 13 -2.71 19.00 0.87
CA SER A 13 -3.20 19.94 -0.14
C SER A 13 -4.71 20.12 -0.03
N PRO A 14 -5.22 21.36 0.12
CA PRO A 14 -6.67 21.61 0.21
C PRO A 14 -7.43 21.05 -0.99
N CYS A 15 -6.85 21.20 -2.18
CA CYS A 15 -7.43 20.71 -3.42
C CYS A 15 -7.57 19.18 -3.42
N ALA A 16 -6.55 18.46 -2.94
CA ALA A 16 -6.63 17.02 -2.84
C ALA A 16 -7.61 16.56 -1.76
N MET A 17 -7.69 17.27 -0.63
CA MET A 17 -8.62 16.93 0.44
C MET A 17 -10.09 16.96 -0.02
N GLU A 18 -10.44 17.92 -0.89
CA GLU A 18 -11.80 18.11 -1.39
C GLU A 18 -12.09 17.37 -2.70
N HIS A 19 -11.08 17.11 -3.54
CA HIS A 19 -11.31 16.62 -4.91
C HIS A 19 -10.64 15.30 -5.26
N LEU A 20 -9.68 14.80 -4.47
CA LEU A 20 -9.02 13.53 -4.78
C LEU A 20 -10.01 12.37 -4.56
N GLN A 21 -10.37 11.67 -5.64
CA GLN A 21 -11.31 10.54 -5.58
C GLN A 21 -10.64 9.18 -5.76
N VAL A 22 -9.54 9.14 -6.50
CA VAL A 22 -8.82 7.93 -6.86
C VAL A 22 -7.33 8.18 -6.68
N LEU A 23 -6.62 7.25 -6.05
CA LEU A 23 -5.17 7.28 -5.92
C LEU A 23 -4.58 5.89 -6.20
N GLU A 24 -3.68 5.80 -7.15
CA GLU A 24 -3.01 4.56 -7.55
C GLU A 24 -1.53 4.66 -7.19
N LEU A 25 -1.06 3.77 -6.32
CA LEU A 25 0.30 3.74 -5.77
C LEU A 25 0.95 2.37 -5.94
N ASP A 26 0.57 1.63 -6.97
CA ASP A 26 1.10 0.29 -7.21
C ASP A 26 2.62 0.28 -7.36
N ASN A 27 3.25 -0.79 -6.88
CA ASN A 27 4.68 -1.01 -6.94
C ASN A 27 5.50 0.13 -6.33
N CYS A 28 4.99 0.76 -5.27
CA CYS A 28 5.71 1.74 -4.47
C CYS A 28 6.33 1.07 -3.22
N PRO A 29 7.59 0.59 -3.25
CA PRO A 29 8.17 -0.19 -2.14
C PRO A 29 8.48 0.64 -0.89
N LEU A 30 8.43 1.97 -0.98
CA LEU A 30 8.80 2.89 0.11
C LEU A 30 7.60 3.56 0.78
N ILE A 31 6.37 3.27 0.35
CA ILE A 31 5.20 3.77 1.06
C ILE A 31 4.87 2.84 2.22
N THR A 32 4.60 3.42 3.38
CA THR A 32 4.29 2.70 4.62
C THR A 32 2.91 3.08 5.14
N ASP A 33 2.48 2.47 6.24
CA ASP A 33 1.22 2.84 6.89
C ASP A 33 1.10 4.35 7.18
N ALA A 34 2.23 5.08 7.32
CA ALA A 34 2.24 6.53 7.51
C ALA A 34 1.67 7.29 6.30
N ALA A 35 1.91 6.83 5.06
CA ALA A 35 1.28 7.41 3.88
C ALA A 35 -0.25 7.34 3.96
N LEU A 36 -0.82 6.21 4.42
CA LEU A 36 -2.27 6.08 4.57
C LEU A 36 -2.83 7.05 5.61
N GLU A 37 -2.07 7.33 6.67
CA GLU A 37 -2.47 8.28 7.70
C GLU A 37 -2.59 9.70 7.15
N HIS A 38 -1.72 10.08 6.21
CA HIS A 38 -1.80 11.38 5.53
C HIS A 38 -3.03 11.51 4.62
N LEU A 39 -3.56 10.41 4.11
CA LEU A 39 -4.74 10.39 3.22
C LEU A 39 -6.08 10.44 3.97
N MET A 40 -6.06 10.31 5.31
CA MET A 40 -7.26 10.37 6.15
C MET A 40 -8.02 11.71 6.08
N GLY A 41 -7.36 12.77 5.62
CA GLY A 41 -7.97 14.09 5.38
C GLY A 41 -8.73 14.20 4.06
N CYS A 42 -8.51 13.27 3.12
CA CYS A 42 -9.13 13.28 1.79
C CYS A 42 -10.53 12.65 1.84
N GLN A 43 -11.52 13.44 2.25
CA GLN A 43 -12.90 12.96 2.45
C GLN A 43 -13.58 12.52 1.15
N SER A 44 -13.14 13.04 0.01
CA SER A 44 -13.64 12.66 -1.31
C SER A 44 -13.00 11.38 -1.86
N LEU A 45 -12.02 10.79 -1.17
CA LEU A 45 -11.28 9.62 -1.64
C LEU A 45 -12.16 8.37 -1.58
N LYS A 46 -12.45 7.80 -2.77
CA LYS A 46 -13.34 6.65 -2.95
C LYS A 46 -12.58 5.36 -3.25
N ARG A 47 -11.42 5.45 -3.89
CA ARG A 47 -10.61 4.29 -4.28
C ARG A 47 -9.13 4.55 -4.06
N ILE A 48 -8.44 3.56 -3.50
CA ILE A 48 -6.99 3.53 -3.43
C ILE A 48 -6.46 2.16 -3.86
N GLU A 49 -5.43 2.17 -4.72
CA GLU A 49 -4.73 0.97 -5.18
C GLU A 49 -3.29 1.00 -4.66
N ILE A 50 -2.90 -0.09 -4.00
CA ILE A 50 -1.61 -0.24 -3.31
C ILE A 50 -1.06 -1.66 -3.53
N TYR A 51 -1.16 -2.16 -4.76
CA TYR A 51 -0.58 -3.44 -5.13
C TYR A 51 0.95 -3.41 -4.95
N ASP A 52 1.52 -4.52 -4.51
CA ASP A 52 2.96 -4.67 -4.25
C ASP A 52 3.61 -3.62 -3.31
N CYS A 53 2.81 -2.93 -2.49
CA CYS A 53 3.30 -2.03 -1.45
C CYS A 53 3.60 -2.81 -0.16
N GLN A 54 4.77 -3.45 -0.12
CA GLN A 54 5.13 -4.45 0.90
C GLN A 54 5.19 -3.91 2.35
N LEU A 55 5.34 -2.60 2.54
CA LEU A 55 5.41 -1.97 3.85
C LEU A 55 4.04 -1.47 4.36
N ILE A 56 2.98 -1.64 3.56
CA ILE A 56 1.60 -1.39 3.99
C ILE A 56 1.04 -2.63 4.67
N THR A 57 0.46 -2.45 5.86
CA THR A 57 -0.08 -3.54 6.66
C THR A 57 -1.61 -3.57 6.63
N ARG A 58 -2.17 -4.74 6.96
CA ARG A 58 -3.63 -4.88 7.17
C ARG A 58 -4.13 -3.96 8.30
N ALA A 59 -3.27 -3.65 9.28
CA ALA A 59 -3.61 -2.74 10.36
C ALA A 59 -3.72 -1.29 9.88
N GLY A 60 -2.79 -0.83 9.02
CA GLY A 60 -2.85 0.48 8.39
C GLY A 60 -4.11 0.67 7.54
N ILE A 61 -4.44 -0.32 6.70
CA ILE A 61 -5.68 -0.32 5.91
C ILE A 61 -6.92 -0.27 6.81
N ARG A 62 -6.94 -1.02 7.91
CA ARG A 62 -8.06 -0.98 8.86
C ARG A 62 -8.23 0.43 9.46
N ARG A 63 -7.14 1.09 9.84
CA ARG A 63 -7.19 2.48 10.33
C ARG A 63 -7.75 3.43 9.28
N LEU A 64 -7.31 3.31 8.03
CA LEU A 64 -7.83 4.10 6.91
C LEU A 64 -9.35 3.91 6.75
N ARG A 65 -9.82 2.66 6.75
CA ARG A 65 -11.25 2.33 6.64
C ARG A 65 -12.08 2.78 7.85
N CYS A 66 -11.49 2.90 9.04
CA CYS A 66 -12.18 3.49 10.18
C CYS A 66 -12.47 4.98 9.97
N ARG A 67 -11.61 5.69 9.21
CA ARG A 67 -11.80 7.11 8.93
C ARG A 67 -12.64 7.37 7.67
N LEU A 68 -12.47 6.52 6.66
CA LEU A 68 -13.14 6.56 5.37
C LEU A 68 -13.89 5.23 5.17
N PRO A 69 -15.10 5.05 5.74
CA PRO A 69 -15.77 3.75 5.78
C PRO A 69 -16.14 3.21 4.39
N ASP A 70 -16.42 4.10 3.44
CA ASP A 70 -16.85 3.76 2.08
C ASP A 70 -15.68 3.63 1.09
N ILE A 71 -14.43 3.75 1.54
CA ILE A 71 -13.26 3.65 0.65
C ILE A 71 -13.06 2.21 0.16
N LEU A 72 -12.87 2.08 -1.15
CA LEU A 72 -12.44 0.86 -1.80
C LEU A 72 -10.92 0.77 -1.78
N VAL A 73 -10.39 -0.21 -1.03
CA VAL A 73 -8.96 -0.47 -0.95
C VAL A 73 -8.63 -1.71 -1.77
N HIS A 74 -7.89 -1.52 -2.85
CA HIS A 74 -7.36 -2.60 -3.68
C HIS A 74 -5.92 -2.87 -3.27
N ALA A 75 -5.73 -3.99 -2.57
CA ALA A 75 -4.43 -4.43 -2.08
C ALA A 75 -4.33 -5.95 -2.23
N TYR A 76 -3.17 -6.44 -2.67
CA TYR A 76 -2.87 -7.86 -2.65
C TYR A 76 -2.00 -8.17 -1.43
N PHE A 77 -2.57 -8.91 -0.48
CA PHE A 77 -1.78 -9.55 0.56
C PHE A 77 -1.61 -11.00 0.18
N ALA A 78 -0.37 -11.39 -0.15
CA ALA A 78 -0.06 -12.78 -0.37
C ALA A 78 -0.56 -13.61 0.83
N PRO A 79 -1.23 -14.75 0.60
CA PRO A 79 -1.55 -15.66 1.68
C PRO A 79 -0.26 -16.05 2.39
N VAL A 80 -0.35 -16.29 3.70
CA VAL A 80 0.81 -16.77 4.47
C VAL A 80 1.32 -18.01 3.75
N THR A 81 2.53 -17.93 3.19
CA THR A 81 3.18 -19.10 2.64
C THR A 81 3.28 -20.10 3.79
N PRO A 82 2.65 -21.29 3.68
CA PRO A 82 2.80 -22.29 4.73
C PRO A 82 4.30 -22.48 4.97
N PRO A 83 4.73 -22.58 6.24
CA PRO A 83 6.14 -22.78 6.54
C PRO A 83 6.61 -23.97 5.72
N SER A 84 7.73 -23.79 5.02
CA SER A 84 8.35 -24.86 4.26
C SER A 84 8.53 -26.04 5.21
N SER A 85 7.78 -27.11 4.98
CA SER A 85 7.96 -28.39 5.66
C SER A 85 9.45 -28.72 5.61
N VAL A 86 10.09 -28.76 6.77
CA VAL A 86 11.52 -29.02 6.90
C VAL A 86 11.76 -30.45 6.42
N GLY A 87 12.11 -30.58 5.15
CA GLY A 87 12.33 -31.86 4.49
C GLY A 87 13.05 -31.66 3.17
N GLY A 88 14.38 -31.79 3.20
CA GLY A 88 15.24 -31.92 2.02
C GLY A 88 15.63 -30.60 1.35
N GLY A 89 16.92 -30.42 1.10
CA GLY A 89 17.51 -29.14 0.69
C GLY A 89 17.36 -28.75 -0.78
N ARG A 90 17.68 -27.46 -1.01
CA ARG A 90 17.94 -26.74 -2.28
C ARG A 90 16.67 -26.46 -3.13
N GLN A 91 16.42 -25.27 -3.69
CA GLN A 91 17.25 -24.11 -4.03
C GLN A 91 16.54 -22.79 -3.64
N ARG A 92 17.31 -21.78 -3.22
CA ARG A 92 16.82 -20.41 -3.04
C ARG A 92 16.59 -19.78 -4.42
N TYR A 93 15.35 -19.52 -4.81
CA TYR A 93 15.06 -18.68 -5.97
C TYR A 93 15.08 -17.21 -5.56
N CYS A 94 16.09 -16.48 -6.03
CA CYS A 94 16.16 -15.02 -5.94
C CYS A 94 15.38 -14.44 -7.11
N LYS A 95 14.33 -13.63 -6.87
CA LYS A 95 13.53 -12.98 -7.92
C LYS A 95 14.25 -11.81 -8.63
N CYS A 96 15.56 -11.62 -8.41
CA CYS A 96 16.29 -10.42 -8.87
C CYS A 96 17.46 -10.69 -9.82
N CYS A 97 17.54 -11.84 -10.51
CA CYS A 97 18.61 -12.07 -11.48
C CYS A 97 18.03 -12.29 -12.88
N ILE A 98 18.12 -11.21 -13.66
CA ILE A 98 18.17 -11.08 -15.14
C ILE A 98 18.23 -12.40 -15.93
N ILE A 99 17.29 -12.53 -16.86
CA ILE A 99 17.42 -13.23 -18.15
C ILE A 99 17.07 -12.12 -19.16
N LEU A 100 17.93 -11.58 -20.02
CA LEU A 100 19.02 -12.14 -20.84
C LEU A 100 20.32 -11.34 -20.69
#